data_AF-A0A1V8RQW7-F1
#
_entry.id   AF-A0A1V8RQW7-F1
#
_cell.length_a   1.000
_cell.length_b   1.000
_cell.length_c   1.000
_cell.angle_alpha   90.00
_cell.angle_beta   90.00
_cell.angle_gamma   90.00
#
_symmetry.space_group_name_H-M   'P 1'
#
loop_
_entity.id
_entity.type
_entity.pdbx_description
1 polymer ?
#
loop_
_entity_poly.entity_id
_entity_poly.type
_entity_poly.pdbx_seq_one_letter_code
_entity_poly.pdbx_strand_id
1 'polypeptide(L)'
;MANRVLLGNFNGDYKVRISRPGFDVMDANLNNNQLSFTSDSPEIGRIVQRGMINLVPAGYDDISDVTVNFGVTYAEIPIVLAFVNNNGKYLCINTLTSDWQDNGWPDCGVIVTTTSCTFTVHYGGSKPVSYFVIGNTI
;
A
#
# COMPACT_ATOMS: atom_id res chain seq x y z
N MET A 1 14.93 -36.19 -11.10
CA MET A 1 14.04 -35.53 -10.12
C MET A 1 14.07 -34.05 -10.40
N ALA A 2 12.94 -33.37 -10.43
CA ALA A 2 12.90 -31.92 -10.66
C ALA A 2 13.44 -31.16 -9.45
N ASN A 3 14.32 -30.19 -9.66
CA ASN A 3 14.76 -29.29 -8.59
C ASN A 3 13.57 -28.42 -8.17
N ARG A 4 13.31 -28.34 -6.86
CA ARG A 4 12.13 -27.60 -6.35
C ARG A 4 12.46 -26.27 -5.72
N VAL A 5 13.70 -26.10 -5.29
CA VAL A 5 14.17 -24.89 -4.60
C VAL A 5 15.46 -24.46 -5.27
N LEU A 6 15.52 -23.19 -5.64
CA LEU A 6 16.72 -22.52 -6.11
C LEU A 6 17.06 -21.38 -5.16
N LEU A 7 18.30 -21.40 -4.70
CA LEU A 7 18.94 -20.34 -3.92
C LEU A 7 20.27 -20.06 -4.61
N GLY A 8 20.28 -19.16 -5.59
CA GLY A 8 21.48 -18.99 -6.40
C GLY A 8 21.25 -18.22 -7.70
N ASN A 9 22.27 -18.25 -8.55
CA ASN A 9 22.22 -17.58 -9.84
C ASN A 9 21.19 -18.25 -10.76
N PHE A 10 20.31 -17.45 -11.34
CA PHE A 10 19.32 -17.83 -12.31
C PHE A 10 19.20 -16.75 -13.39
N ASN A 11 19.56 -17.09 -14.63
CA ASN A 11 19.56 -16.17 -15.76
C ASN A 11 20.36 -14.87 -15.51
N GLY A 12 21.49 -14.96 -14.78
CA GLY A 12 22.38 -13.83 -14.55
C GLY A 12 22.21 -13.14 -13.20
N ASP A 13 21.09 -13.35 -12.50
CA ASP A 13 20.78 -12.73 -11.21
C ASP A 13 20.65 -13.76 -10.08
N TYR A 14 20.96 -13.36 -8.85
CA TYR A 14 20.74 -14.21 -7.69
C TYR A 14 19.29 -14.17 -7.23
N LYS A 15 18.63 -15.33 -7.23
CA LYS A 15 17.20 -15.46 -6.97
C LYS A 15 16.89 -16.54 -5.96
N VAL A 16 15.75 -16.34 -5.30
CA VAL A 16 15.07 -17.39 -4.55
C VAL A 16 13.84 -17.80 -5.34
N ARG A 17 13.81 -19.03 -5.83
CA ARG A 17 12.66 -19.58 -6.56
C ARG A 17 12.23 -20.89 -5.92
N ILE A 18 10.92 -21.11 -5.82
CA ILE A 18 10.32 -22.34 -5.32
C ILE A 18 9.25 -22.77 -6.31
N SER A 19 9.38 -23.95 -6.91
CA SER A 19 8.39 -24.47 -7.85
C SER A 19 7.21 -25.14 -7.13
N ARG A 20 6.05 -25.21 -7.79
CA ARG A 20 4.97 -26.10 -7.38
C ARG A 20 5.33 -27.56 -7.69
N PRO A 21 4.71 -28.56 -7.03
CA PRO A 21 4.94 -29.96 -7.34
C PRO A 21 4.70 -30.26 -8.83
N GLY A 22 5.64 -30.95 -9.47
CA GLY A 22 5.57 -31.32 -10.89
C GLY A 22 6.35 -30.40 -11.84
N PHE A 23 6.91 -29.29 -11.35
CA PHE A 23 7.69 -28.33 -12.13
C PHE A 23 9.14 -28.25 -11.66
N ASP A 24 10.08 -28.04 -12.59
CA ASP A 24 11.50 -27.84 -12.29
C ASP A 24 11.85 -26.36 -12.21
N VAL A 25 12.36 -25.93 -11.05
CA VAL A 25 12.73 -24.55 -10.76
C VAL A 25 13.83 -23.98 -11.67
N MET A 26 14.58 -24.84 -12.38
CA MET A 26 15.60 -24.42 -13.34
C MET A 26 15.04 -24.13 -14.73
N ASP A 27 13.77 -24.46 -15.00
CA ASP A 27 13.14 -24.11 -16.27
C ASP A 27 12.87 -22.59 -16.33
N ALA A 28 13.49 -21.94 -17.32
CA ALA A 28 13.38 -20.51 -17.59
C ALA A 28 12.02 -20.11 -18.15
N ASN A 29 11.23 -21.07 -18.64
CA ASN A 29 9.91 -20.83 -19.20
C ASN A 29 8.78 -21.06 -18.20
N LEU A 30 9.09 -21.33 -16.92
CA LEU A 30 8.07 -21.38 -15.89
C LEU A 30 7.39 -20.03 -15.73
N ASN A 31 6.07 -20.03 -15.86
CA ASN A 31 5.26 -18.87 -15.53
C ASN A 31 5.04 -18.77 -14.01
N ASN A 32 4.61 -17.59 -13.55
CA ASN A 32 4.41 -17.34 -12.11
C ASN A 32 3.37 -18.27 -11.46
N ASN A 33 2.38 -18.76 -12.20
CA ASN A 33 1.37 -19.69 -11.67
C ASN A 33 1.92 -21.10 -11.39
N GLN A 34 3.10 -21.44 -11.95
CA GLN A 34 3.79 -22.70 -11.72
C GLN A 34 4.85 -22.58 -10.60
N LEU A 35 5.11 -21.36 -10.14
CA LEU A 35 5.95 -21.07 -8.99
C LEU A 35 5.05 -20.97 -7.75
N SER A 36 5.55 -21.51 -6.64
CA SER A 36 4.98 -21.27 -5.32
C SER A 36 5.48 -19.94 -4.75
N PHE A 37 6.69 -19.53 -5.17
CA PHE A 37 7.33 -18.29 -4.78
C PHE A 37 8.44 -17.95 -5.79
N THR A 38 8.63 -16.68 -6.07
CA THR A 38 9.88 -16.20 -6.69
C THR A 38 10.20 -14.80 -6.19
N SER A 39 11.48 -14.54 -5.91
CA SER A 39 11.97 -13.22 -5.51
C SER A 39 11.76 -12.12 -6.55
N ASP A 40 11.49 -12.50 -7.81
CA ASP A 40 11.16 -11.56 -8.89
C ASP A 40 9.66 -11.28 -8.97
N SER A 41 8.85 -12.07 -8.26
CA SER A 41 7.41 -11.92 -8.30
C SER A 41 7.09 -10.55 -7.70
N PRO A 42 6.34 -9.70 -8.41
CA PRO A 42 5.71 -8.55 -7.78
C PRO A 42 4.55 -9.08 -6.92
N GLU A 43 4.85 -9.87 -5.89
CA GLU A 43 3.90 -10.20 -4.85
C GLU A 43 3.54 -8.91 -4.12
N ILE A 44 2.25 -8.79 -3.77
CA ILE A 44 1.56 -7.72 -3.03
C ILE A 44 2.54 -6.67 -2.50
N GLY A 45 2.53 -5.50 -3.14
CA GLY A 45 3.59 -4.48 -3.05
C GLY A 45 4.24 -4.34 -1.67
N ARG A 46 5.54 -4.02 -1.67
CA ARG A 46 6.24 -3.76 -0.41
C ARG A 46 5.72 -2.48 0.23
N ILE A 47 5.69 -2.43 1.56
CA ILE A 47 5.51 -1.16 2.27
C ILE A 47 6.76 -0.33 2.00
N VAL A 48 6.62 0.67 1.13
CA VAL A 48 7.69 1.57 0.70
C VAL A 48 7.79 2.79 1.61
N GLN A 49 6.69 3.17 2.25
CA GLN A 49 6.63 4.28 3.19
C GLN A 49 5.55 4.05 4.24
N ARG A 50 5.79 4.56 5.45
CA ARG A 50 4.79 4.65 6.51
C ARG A 50 4.95 5.97 7.23
N GLY A 51 3.88 6.46 7.85
CA GLY A 51 3.95 7.65 8.65
C GLY A 51 2.70 7.89 9.47
N MET A 52 2.78 8.95 10.27
CA MET A 52 1.64 9.53 10.95
C MET A 52 1.56 11.01 10.58
N ILE A 53 0.37 11.44 10.23
CA ILE A 53 0.05 12.86 10.05
C ILE A 53 -1.04 13.25 11.04
N ASN A 54 -1.21 14.54 11.23
CA ASN A 54 -2.31 15.07 12.02
C ASN A 54 -3.13 16.01 11.13
N LEU A 55 -4.39 15.65 10.91
CA LEU A 55 -5.34 16.52 10.22
C LEU A 55 -6.03 17.39 11.27
N VAL A 56 -6.08 18.70 11.04
CA VAL A 56 -6.58 19.66 12.04
C VAL A 56 -7.54 20.66 11.38
N PRO A 57 -8.80 20.27 11.14
CA PRO A 57 -9.82 21.22 10.72
C PRO A 57 -10.03 22.29 11.79
N ALA A 58 -10.14 23.55 11.36
CA ALA A 58 -10.26 24.70 12.27
C ALA A 58 -11.68 24.85 12.89
N GLY A 59 -12.67 24.15 12.36
CA GLY A 59 -14.08 24.28 12.72
C GLY A 59 -14.90 23.05 12.33
N TYR A 60 -16.19 23.06 12.72
CA TYR A 60 -17.11 21.93 12.52
C TYR A 60 -17.32 21.57 11.04
N ASP A 61 -17.33 22.58 10.17
CA ASP A 61 -17.48 22.43 8.72
C ASP A 61 -16.18 22.69 7.94
N ASP A 62 -15.05 22.83 8.63
CA ASP A 62 -13.78 23.06 7.95
C ASP A 62 -13.18 21.75 7.42
N ILE A 63 -12.41 21.89 6.34
CA ILE A 63 -11.69 20.79 5.71
C ILE A 63 -10.20 20.96 6.04
N SER A 64 -9.55 19.88 6.43
CA SER A 64 -8.09 19.82 6.55
C SER A 64 -7.54 18.83 5.53
N ASP A 65 -6.60 19.32 4.73
CA ASP A 65 -5.84 18.52 3.77
C ASP A 65 -4.37 18.47 4.16
N VAL A 66 -3.78 17.28 4.12
CA VAL A 66 -2.33 17.11 4.24
C VAL A 66 -1.85 16.21 3.12
N THR A 67 -0.92 16.73 2.32
CA THR A 67 -0.24 15.99 1.26
C THR A 67 1.08 15.43 1.77
N VAL A 68 1.28 14.15 1.53
CA VAL A 68 2.54 13.45 1.76
C VAL A 68 3.15 13.11 0.40
N ASN A 69 4.36 13.60 0.16
CA ASN A 69 5.15 13.23 -1.01
C ASN A 69 5.87 11.90 -0.77
N PHE A 70 5.93 11.06 -1.81
CA PHE A 70 6.64 9.78 -1.74
C PHE A 70 8.16 9.92 -1.88
N GLY A 71 8.64 11.07 -2.37
CA GLY A 71 10.06 11.30 -2.67
C GLY A 71 10.56 10.59 -3.95
N VAL A 72 9.69 9.80 -4.59
CA VAL A 72 9.92 9.11 -5.86
C VAL A 72 8.65 9.16 -6.71
N THR A 73 8.77 8.89 -8.00
CA THR A 73 7.63 8.68 -8.91
C THR A 73 7.49 7.19 -9.18
N TYR A 74 6.37 6.60 -8.78
CA TYR A 74 6.06 5.20 -9.09
C TYR A 74 5.57 5.04 -10.54
N ALA A 75 5.90 3.92 -11.18
CA ALA A 75 5.41 3.57 -12.51
C ALA A 75 3.88 3.36 -12.55
N GLU A 76 3.31 2.91 -11.43
CA GLU A 76 1.88 2.69 -11.22
C GLU A 76 1.42 3.42 -9.95
N ILE A 77 0.13 3.76 -9.85
CA ILE A 77 -0.42 4.38 -8.64
C ILE A 77 -0.29 3.36 -7.49
N PRO A 78 0.47 3.68 -6.42
CA PRO A 78 0.62 2.76 -5.30
C PRO A 78 -0.70 2.65 -4.52
N ILE A 79 -0.84 1.56 -3.77
CA ILE A 79 -1.94 1.40 -2.82
C ILE A 79 -1.57 2.18 -1.56
N VAL A 80 -2.49 3.01 -1.05
CA VAL A 80 -2.33 3.67 0.25
C VAL A 80 -3.40 3.14 1.20
N LEU A 81 -2.96 2.52 2.29
CA LEU A 81 -3.81 2.15 3.41
C LEU A 81 -3.68 3.22 4.47
N ALA A 82 -4.80 3.78 4.93
CA ALA A 82 -4.81 4.87 5.87
C ALA A 82 -5.86 4.67 6.95
N PHE A 83 -5.52 5.00 8.18
CA PHE A 83 -6.35 4.77 9.35
C PHE A 83 -6.45 6.04 10.18
N VAL A 84 -7.65 6.61 10.29
CA VAL A 84 -7.94 7.73 11.20
C VAL A 84 -8.15 7.16 12.59
N ASN A 85 -7.44 7.70 13.58
CA ASN A 85 -7.73 7.44 14.98
C ASN A 85 -8.68 8.51 15.53
N ASN A 86 -9.83 8.06 16.03
CA ASN A 86 -10.79 8.89 16.76
C ASN A 86 -10.97 8.28 18.14
N ASN A 87 -10.29 8.84 19.15
CA ASN A 87 -10.38 8.41 20.55
C ASN A 87 -10.13 6.90 20.73
N GLY A 88 -9.11 6.35 20.08
CA GLY A 88 -8.71 4.94 20.22
C GLY A 88 -9.43 3.97 19.27
N LYS A 89 -10.38 4.45 18.47
CA LYS A 89 -11.00 3.69 17.38
C LYS A 89 -10.32 4.03 16.06
N TYR A 90 -9.98 3.00 15.27
CA TYR A 90 -9.36 3.16 13.95
C TYR A 90 -10.37 2.90 12.84
N LEU A 91 -10.51 3.86 11.93
CA LEU A 91 -11.32 3.73 10.73
C LEU A 91 -10.43 3.79 9.49
N CYS A 92 -10.64 2.86 8.55
CA CYS A 92 -9.94 2.88 7.26
C CYS A 92 -10.48 4.02 6.40
N ILE A 93 -9.60 4.89 5.90
CA ILE A 93 -9.93 5.87 4.88
C ILE A 93 -9.87 5.15 3.53
N ASN A 94 -10.98 5.12 2.80
CA ASN A 94 -11.03 4.54 1.46
C ASN A 94 -11.18 5.64 0.40
N THR A 95 -10.71 5.36 -0.82
CA THR A 95 -10.70 6.24 -2.00
C THR A 95 -12.09 6.57 -2.55
N LEU A 96 -13.13 5.92 -2.07
CA LEU A 96 -14.52 6.19 -2.44
C LEU A 96 -15.21 6.80 -1.22
N THR A 97 -15.40 8.11 -1.29
CA THR A 97 -16.19 8.93 -0.36
C THR A 97 -17.43 8.17 0.08
N SER A 98 -17.49 7.83 1.37
CA SER A 98 -18.73 7.43 2.00
C SER A 98 -19.13 8.57 2.93
N ASP A 99 -20.02 9.42 2.44
CA ASP A 99 -20.80 10.36 3.24
C ASP A 99 -21.61 9.51 4.23
N TRP A 100 -21.03 9.22 5.39
CA TRP A 100 -21.67 8.47 6.47
C TRP A 100 -21.90 9.46 7.61
N GLN A 101 -22.91 10.32 7.41
CA GLN A 101 -23.43 11.22 8.44
C GLN A 101 -24.19 10.50 9.57
N ASP A 102 -23.88 9.24 9.85
CA ASP A 102 -24.48 8.53 10.99
C ASP A 102 -23.46 8.47 12.15
N ASN A 103 -23.69 9.34 13.15
CA ASN A 103 -23.08 9.34 14.49
C ASN A 103 -21.75 10.09 14.71
N GLY A 104 -21.54 11.27 14.10
CA GLY A 104 -20.45 12.17 14.51
C GLY A 104 -19.04 11.70 14.10
N TRP A 105 -18.96 10.98 12.97
CA TRP A 105 -17.71 10.59 12.35
C TRP A 105 -17.36 11.56 11.22
N PRO A 106 -16.08 11.95 11.09
CA PRO A 106 -15.67 12.85 10.03
C PRO A 106 -15.74 12.16 8.66
N ASP A 107 -16.19 12.89 7.64
CA ASP A 107 -15.98 12.47 6.26
C ASP A 107 -14.47 12.49 6.01
N CYS A 108 -13.93 11.37 5.53
CA CYS A 108 -12.51 11.22 5.27
C CYS A 108 -12.25 10.67 3.87
N GLY A 109 -11.20 11.18 3.25
CA GLY A 109 -10.81 10.80 1.89
C GLY A 109 -9.30 10.65 1.76
N VAL A 110 -8.89 9.82 0.82
CA VAL A 110 -7.50 9.75 0.36
C VAL A 110 -7.47 9.83 -1.16
N ILE A 111 -6.66 10.75 -1.69
CA ILE A 111 -6.38 10.86 -3.12
C ILE A 111 -4.94 10.41 -3.32
N VAL A 112 -4.71 9.48 -4.24
CA VAL A 112 -3.38 8.90 -4.48
C VAL A 112 -2.97 9.15 -5.92
N THR A 113 -1.76 9.64 -6.11
CA THR A 113 -1.11 9.82 -7.42
C THR A 113 0.16 8.96 -7.47
N THR A 114 0.92 9.01 -8.55
CA THR A 114 2.21 8.31 -8.64
C THR A 114 3.32 8.95 -7.80
N THR A 115 3.13 10.17 -7.29
CA THR A 115 4.16 10.95 -6.56
C THR A 115 3.79 11.31 -5.13
N SER A 116 2.51 11.21 -4.78
CA SER A 116 2.00 11.65 -3.48
C SER A 116 0.66 11.02 -3.12
N CYS A 117 0.27 11.17 -1.86
CA CYS A 117 -1.10 11.03 -1.42
C CYS A 117 -1.55 12.26 -0.62
N THR A 118 -2.82 12.64 -0.76
CA THR A 118 -3.45 13.70 0.03
C THR A 118 -4.55 13.07 0.87
N PHE A 119 -4.49 13.33 2.17
CA PHE A 119 -5.49 12.91 3.14
C PHE A 119 -6.38 14.10 3.47
N THR A 120 -7.69 13.86 3.44
CA THR A 120 -8.71 14.87 3.70
C THR A 120 -9.57 14.40 4.86
N VAL A 121 -9.91 15.32 5.76
CA VAL A 121 -10.92 15.11 6.78
C VAL A 121 -11.80 16.34 6.92
N HIS A 122 -13.10 16.12 7.06
CA HIS A 122 -14.12 17.13 7.31
C HIS A 122 -14.78 16.80 8.64
N TYR A 123 -14.37 17.51 9.70
CA TYR A 123 -15.02 17.65 11.02
C TYR A 123 -14.06 18.27 12.03
N GLY A 124 -14.58 19.01 13.00
CA GLY A 124 -13.75 19.65 14.04
C GLY A 124 -12.86 18.68 14.84
N GLY A 125 -11.67 19.18 15.19
CA GLY A 125 -10.74 18.55 16.11
C GLY A 125 -9.59 17.78 15.45
N SER A 126 -8.51 17.60 16.20
CA SER A 126 -7.29 16.92 15.75
C SER A 126 -7.55 15.44 15.46
N LYS A 127 -7.27 14.99 14.23
CA LYS A 127 -7.41 13.60 13.79
C LYS A 127 -6.05 13.04 13.36
N PRO A 128 -5.37 12.25 14.21
CA PRO A 128 -4.16 11.56 13.80
C PRO A 128 -4.49 10.46 12.79
N VAL A 129 -3.75 10.42 11.69
CA VAL A 129 -3.87 9.41 10.62
C VAL A 129 -2.57 8.65 10.49
N SER A 130 -2.64 7.33 10.64
CA SER A 130 -1.55 6.42 10.33
C SER A 130 -1.71 5.91 8.91
N TYR A 131 -0.64 5.90 8.12
CA TYR A 131 -0.71 5.45 6.73
C TYR A 131 0.45 4.54 6.34
N PHE A 132 0.19 3.69 5.33
CA PHE A 132 1.13 2.81 4.68
C PHE A 132 1.00 2.99 3.17
N VAL A 133 2.12 3.23 2.50
CA VAL A 133 2.21 3.23 1.04
C VAL A 133 2.76 1.88 0.63
N ILE A 134 2.00 1.19 -0.20
CA ILE A 134 2.26 -0.13 -0.76
C ILE A 134 2.51 0.07 -2.25
N GLY A 135 3.76 -0.03 -2.66
CA GLY A 135 4.17 0.23 -4.04
C GLY A 135 4.96 -0.95 -4.59
N ASN A 136 4.83 -1.17 -5.89
CA ASN A 136 5.79 -1.99 -6.63
C ASN A 136 7.09 -1.19 -6.83
N THR A 137 8.16 -1.86 -7.27
CA THR A 137 9.49 -1.26 -7.42
C THR A 137 9.48 0.02 -8.26
N ILE A 138 10.37 0.94 -7.87
CA ILE A 138 10.70 2.21 -8.56
C ILE A 138 11.16 1.92 -9.99
#